data_AF-D9XWY7-F1
#
_entry.id   AF-D9XWY7-F1
#
_cell.length_a   1.000
_cell.length_b   1.000
_cell.length_c   1.000
_cell.angle_alpha   90.00
_cell.angle_beta   90.00
_cell.angle_gamma   90.00
#
_symmetry.space_group_name_H-M   'P 1'
#
loop_
_entity.id
_entity.type
_entity.pdbx_description
1 polymer ?
#
loop_
_entity_poly.entity_id
_entity_poly.type
_entity_poly.pdbx_seq_one_letter_code
_entity_poly.pdbx_strand_id
1 'polypeptide(L)'
;SCWCIRSRRSRPRWGRWRCSRLAAALGARRPGFVALTGAVALLTAACWPYFDVFALAGDDSVDAMHRRLYLDLGGQFGLALLGLPALWLRARRTSWRDPLVLMFVLDCLMVAYGWVSGHYTYGRILGLTLVAPQFALAVELAAPRPWPVWRRLLGGAAAAGACAGFLTVQAGAVVPAGFEQPPSWPDYAWAARHIGPGEVVIADGYYAVHAIAGYGPNLAAPAWPDAALDEKERLRRAADVRAYLDPGSSRAERAAVVRRYHARWVLLTPRQRVPGEAVVVAWSRRTGEVLARLPGTTR
;
A
#
# COMPACT_ATOMS: atom_id res chain seq x y z
N SER A 1 -0.02 30.44 69.52
CA SER A 1 1.04 30.39 68.51
C SER A 1 0.59 29.55 67.33
N CYS A 2 0.18 30.22 66.25
CA CYS A 2 -0.36 29.64 65.02
C CYS A 2 0.72 28.88 64.23
N TRP A 3 0.43 27.64 63.85
CA TRP A 3 1.18 26.91 62.83
C TRP A 3 0.30 26.78 61.59
N CYS A 4 0.48 27.72 60.65
CA CYS A 4 -0.17 27.71 59.34
C CYS A 4 0.85 27.26 58.30
N ILE A 5 0.95 25.95 58.07
CA ILE A 5 1.72 25.41 56.94
C ILE A 5 0.90 25.63 55.67
N ARG A 6 1.20 26.72 54.99
CA ARG A 6 0.67 27.06 53.67
C ARG A 6 1.45 26.25 52.62
N SER A 7 0.93 25.08 52.25
CA SER A 7 1.50 24.27 51.17
C SER A 7 1.31 24.98 49.82
N ARG A 8 2.36 25.68 49.36
CA ARG A 8 2.45 26.16 47.97
C ARG A 8 2.66 24.94 47.05
N ARG A 9 1.58 24.30 46.60
CA ARG A 9 1.61 23.41 45.43
C ARG A 9 1.76 24.28 44.18
N SER A 10 3.00 24.48 43.74
CA SER A 10 3.34 24.96 42.41
C SER A 10 2.85 23.95 41.37
N ARG A 11 1.67 24.19 40.79
CA ARG A 11 1.24 23.50 39.57
C ARG A 11 2.09 24.02 38.41
N PRO A 12 2.79 23.16 37.64
CA PRO A 12 3.43 23.61 36.41
C PRO A 12 2.34 24.01 35.42
N ARG A 13 2.26 25.32 35.14
CA ARG A 13 1.52 25.86 33.99
C ARG A 13 2.29 25.47 32.73
N TRP A 14 2.10 24.24 32.27
CA TRP A 14 2.49 23.86 30.91
C TRP A 14 1.73 24.77 29.95
N GLY A 15 2.49 25.64 29.29
CA GLY A 15 2.00 26.65 28.37
C GLY A 15 1.13 26.03 27.31
N ARG A 16 -0.13 26.45 27.29
CA ARG A 16 -1.10 26.19 26.22
C ARG A 16 -0.45 26.52 24.88
N TRP A 17 -0.20 25.50 24.06
CA TRP A 17 -0.47 25.46 22.62
C TRP A 17 -0.54 26.83 21.92
N ARG A 18 0.57 27.58 21.87
CA ARG A 18 0.70 28.80 21.04
C ARG A 18 1.20 28.49 19.62
N CYS A 19 1.77 27.30 19.37
CA CYS A 19 2.24 26.91 18.04
C CYS A 19 1.11 26.67 17.01
N SER A 20 -0.10 26.29 17.46
CA SER A 20 -1.22 26.00 16.55
C SER A 20 -1.85 27.26 15.92
N ARG A 21 -1.69 28.45 16.52
CA ARG A 21 -2.19 29.70 15.94
C ARG A 21 -1.23 30.33 14.92
N LEU A 22 0.07 30.08 15.04
CA LEU A 22 1.07 30.61 14.10
C LEU A 22 1.08 29.84 12.77
N ALA A 23 0.98 28.49 12.80
CA ALA A 23 0.90 27.69 11.57
C ALA A 23 -0.41 27.94 10.80
N ALA A 24 -1.55 28.05 11.50
CA ALA A 24 -2.86 28.29 10.89
C ALA A 24 -3.03 29.74 10.36
N ALA A 25 -2.32 30.71 10.94
CA ALA A 25 -2.37 32.10 10.49
C ALA A 25 -1.41 32.40 9.34
N LEU A 26 -0.30 31.66 9.20
CA LEU A 26 0.76 31.94 8.22
C LEU A 26 0.72 31.03 6.97
N GLY A 27 0.20 29.80 7.04
CA GLY A 27 0.35 28.84 5.94
C GLY A 27 -0.68 28.93 4.80
N ALA A 28 -1.93 29.29 5.07
CA ALA A 28 -3.02 29.17 4.09
C ALA A 28 -3.52 30.51 3.51
N ARG A 29 -2.94 31.66 3.92
CA ARG A 29 -3.46 32.99 3.58
C ARG A 29 -2.74 33.69 2.43
N ARG A 30 -1.59 33.17 1.99
CA ARG A 30 -0.80 33.77 0.91
C ARG A 30 -0.82 32.84 -0.30
N PRO A 31 -1.36 33.27 -1.46
CA PRO A 31 -1.39 32.44 -2.66
C PRO A 31 0.02 31.94 -3.05
N GLY A 32 1.06 32.72 -2.75
CA GLY A 32 2.46 32.32 -2.96
C GLY A 32 2.89 31.07 -2.19
N PHE A 33 2.34 30.80 -0.99
CA PHE A 33 2.72 29.59 -0.23
C PHE A 33 2.05 28.34 -0.81
N VAL A 34 0.78 28.45 -1.22
CA VAL A 34 0.07 27.37 -1.92
C VAL A 34 0.73 27.08 -3.27
N ALA A 35 1.08 28.12 -4.03
CA ALA A 35 1.81 27.99 -5.29
C ALA A 35 3.18 27.34 -5.08
N LEU A 36 3.94 27.76 -4.06
CA LEU A 36 5.23 27.16 -3.72
C LEU A 36 5.08 25.68 -3.33
N THR A 37 4.05 25.35 -2.54
CA THR A 37 3.78 23.97 -2.12
C THR A 37 3.42 23.11 -3.33
N GLY A 38 2.58 23.61 -4.23
CA GLY A 38 2.26 22.95 -5.50
C GLY A 38 3.49 22.77 -6.38
N ALA A 39 4.34 23.79 -6.50
CA ALA A 39 5.56 23.73 -7.28
C ALA A 39 6.57 22.71 -6.71
N VAL A 40 6.74 22.67 -5.38
CA VAL A 40 7.59 21.69 -4.71
C VAL A 40 7.02 20.28 -4.90
N ALA A 41 5.71 20.09 -4.81
CA ALA A 41 5.08 18.80 -5.02
C ALA A 41 5.27 18.31 -6.48
N LEU A 42 5.08 19.18 -7.47
CA LEU A 42 5.31 18.87 -8.88
C LEU A 42 6.78 18.57 -9.17
N LEU A 43 7.71 19.35 -8.62
CA LEU A 43 9.15 19.11 -8.76
C LEU A 43 9.55 17.77 -8.11
N THR A 44 9.01 17.48 -6.93
CA THR A 44 9.25 16.19 -6.25
C THR A 44 8.74 15.04 -7.11
N ALA A 45 7.54 15.15 -7.67
CA ALA A 45 6.98 14.14 -8.58
C ALA A 45 7.83 13.97 -9.85
N ALA A 46 8.32 15.07 -10.44
CA ALA A 46 9.16 15.04 -11.64
C ALA A 46 10.56 14.48 -11.41
N CYS A 47 11.12 14.69 -10.21
CA CYS A 47 12.43 14.19 -9.85
C CYS A 47 12.38 12.81 -9.19
N TRP A 48 11.21 12.17 -9.06
CA TRP A 48 11.05 10.90 -8.37
C TRP A 48 11.53 9.73 -9.25
N PRO A 49 12.67 9.07 -8.93
CA PRO A 49 13.28 8.09 -9.83
C PRO A 49 12.62 6.69 -9.77
N TYR A 50 11.85 6.43 -8.71
CA TYR A 50 11.32 5.09 -8.43
C TYR A 50 9.94 4.85 -9.06
N PHE A 51 9.26 5.91 -9.48
CA PHE A 51 7.90 5.82 -10.00
C PHE A 51 7.57 7.06 -10.84
N ASP A 52 7.20 6.84 -12.09
CA ASP A 52 6.77 7.92 -12.97
C ASP A 52 5.34 8.34 -12.63
N VAL A 53 5.21 9.42 -11.87
CA VAL A 53 3.91 9.97 -11.45
C VAL A 53 3.10 10.49 -12.64
N PHE A 54 3.77 10.94 -13.72
CA PHE A 54 3.07 11.49 -14.88
C PHE A 54 2.58 10.40 -15.83
N ALA A 55 3.21 9.22 -15.82
CA ALA A 55 2.72 8.05 -16.55
C ALA A 55 1.34 7.57 -16.06
N LEU A 56 0.93 7.92 -14.84
CA LEU A 56 -0.44 7.65 -14.34
C LEU A 56 -1.52 8.38 -15.14
N ALA A 57 -1.19 9.51 -15.77
CA ALA A 57 -2.15 10.30 -16.52
C ALA A 57 -2.54 9.54 -17.79
N GLY A 58 -3.67 8.83 -17.74
CA GLY A 58 -4.17 7.99 -18.83
C GLY A 58 -3.78 6.51 -18.74
N ASP A 59 -3.18 6.07 -17.62
CA ASP A 59 -2.93 4.64 -17.38
C ASP A 59 -4.21 3.91 -16.99
N ASP A 60 -4.62 2.93 -17.80
CA ASP A 60 -5.80 2.09 -17.62
C ASP A 60 -5.47 0.68 -17.10
N SER A 61 -4.19 0.37 -16.87
CA SER A 61 -3.72 -0.99 -16.55
C SER A 61 -4.36 -1.59 -15.29
N VAL A 62 -4.77 -0.75 -14.36
CA VAL A 62 -5.41 -1.14 -13.10
C VAL A 62 -6.88 -0.74 -13.02
N ASP A 63 -7.47 -0.21 -14.08
CA ASP A 63 -8.83 0.33 -14.07
C ASP A 63 -9.86 -0.75 -13.77
N ALA A 64 -9.73 -1.94 -14.38
CA ALA A 64 -10.63 -3.06 -14.13
C ALA A 64 -10.63 -3.50 -12.66
N MET A 65 -9.48 -3.42 -12.00
CA MET A 65 -9.34 -3.74 -10.57
C MET A 65 -9.97 -2.63 -9.72
N HIS A 66 -9.64 -1.37 -9.97
CA HIS A 66 -10.16 -0.24 -9.19
C HIS A 66 -11.65 -0.01 -9.41
N ARG A 67 -12.20 -0.31 -10.59
CA ARG A 67 -13.63 -0.23 -10.86
C ARG A 67 -14.45 -1.08 -9.88
N ARG A 68 -13.94 -2.24 -9.45
CA ARG A 68 -14.60 -3.07 -8.42
C ARG A 68 -14.71 -2.33 -7.08
N LEU A 69 -13.70 -1.56 -6.70
CA LEU A 69 -13.73 -0.74 -5.47
C LEU A 69 -14.81 0.34 -5.56
N TYR A 70 -14.96 0.99 -6.71
CA TYR A 70 -16.00 1.99 -6.90
C TYR A 70 -17.42 1.42 -6.86
N LEU A 71 -17.62 0.17 -7.32
CA LEU A 71 -18.92 -0.48 -7.31
C LEU A 71 -19.37 -0.92 -5.91
N ASP A 72 -18.44 -1.13 -4.98
CA ASP A 72 -18.72 -1.58 -3.61
C ASP A 72 -18.10 -0.65 -2.54
N LEU A 73 -18.17 0.67 -2.74
CA LEU A 73 -17.62 1.62 -1.77
C LEU A 73 -18.24 1.47 -0.37
N GLY A 74 -19.53 1.12 -0.31
CA GLY A 74 -20.23 0.89 0.95
C GLY A 74 -19.67 -0.29 1.73
N GLY A 75 -19.48 -1.44 1.08
CA GLY A 75 -18.91 -2.64 1.70
C GLY A 75 -17.45 -2.44 2.11
N GLN A 76 -16.65 -1.76 1.27
CA GLN A 76 -15.21 -1.59 1.50
C GLN A 76 -14.87 -0.46 2.49
N PHE A 77 -15.64 0.64 2.47
CA PHE A 77 -15.27 1.88 3.17
C PHE A 77 -16.36 2.43 4.11
N GLY A 78 -17.53 1.80 4.20
CA GLY A 78 -18.66 2.30 4.99
C GLY A 78 -18.32 2.55 6.47
N LEU A 79 -17.53 1.67 7.10
CA LEU A 79 -17.10 1.84 8.49
C LEU A 79 -16.17 3.05 8.70
N ALA A 80 -15.41 3.42 7.67
CA ALA A 80 -14.52 4.57 7.75
C ALA A 80 -15.27 5.91 7.79
N LEU A 81 -16.55 5.92 7.37
CA LEU A 81 -17.43 7.10 7.43
C LEU A 81 -17.80 7.49 8.87
N LEU A 82 -17.54 6.65 9.87
CA LEU A 82 -17.71 6.99 11.29
C LEU A 82 -16.89 8.20 11.74
N GLY A 83 -15.85 8.57 10.99
CA GLY A 83 -15.08 9.79 11.23
C GLY A 83 -15.68 11.07 10.65
N LEU A 84 -16.68 10.99 9.77
CA LEU A 84 -17.31 12.16 9.15
C LEU A 84 -17.98 13.11 10.15
N PRO A 85 -18.72 12.63 11.19
CA PRO A 85 -19.28 13.53 12.19
C PRO A 85 -18.22 14.36 12.91
N ALA A 86 -17.06 13.76 13.22
CA ALA A 86 -15.94 14.47 13.83
C ALA A 86 -15.34 15.52 12.90
N LEU A 87 -15.16 15.17 11.62
CA LEU A 87 -14.66 16.09 10.60
C LEU A 87 -15.63 17.26 10.36
N TRP A 88 -16.94 16.98 10.32
CA TRP A 88 -17.98 17.99 10.17
C TRP A 88 -18.05 18.95 11.36
N LEU A 89 -18.00 18.42 12.59
CA LEU A 89 -17.92 19.26 13.80
C LEU A 89 -16.68 20.15 13.78
N ARG A 90 -15.55 19.61 13.31
CA ARG A 90 -14.30 20.35 13.15
C ARG A 90 -14.45 21.50 12.15
N ALA A 91 -15.06 21.25 10.98
CA ALA A 91 -15.35 22.26 9.97
C ALA A 91 -16.25 23.38 10.53
N ARG A 92 -17.30 23.00 11.27
CA ARG A 92 -18.24 23.94 11.91
C ARG A 92 -17.61 24.80 12.99
N ARG A 93 -16.72 24.24 13.82
CA ARG A 93 -16.09 24.94 14.95
C ARG A 93 -14.90 25.80 14.55
N THR A 94 -14.15 25.37 13.53
CA THR A 94 -12.86 26.00 13.17
C THR A 94 -13.01 26.81 11.88
N SER A 95 -13.09 26.13 10.74
CA SER A 95 -13.27 26.71 9.42
C SER A 95 -13.37 25.60 8.37
N TRP A 96 -14.02 25.90 7.24
CA TRP A 96 -13.91 25.11 6.01
C TRP A 96 -12.49 25.08 5.42
N ARG A 97 -11.62 25.99 5.85
CA ARG A 97 -10.19 26.02 5.50
C ARG A 97 -9.32 25.17 6.43
N ASP A 98 -9.91 24.37 7.31
CA ASP A 98 -9.14 23.43 8.13
C ASP A 98 -8.42 22.41 7.22
N PRO A 99 -7.12 22.10 7.44
CA PRO A 99 -6.36 21.24 6.56
C PRO A 99 -6.96 19.84 6.35
N LEU A 100 -7.56 19.23 7.39
CA LEU A 100 -8.18 17.91 7.25
C LEU A 100 -9.45 17.98 6.39
N VAL A 101 -10.20 19.07 6.50
CA VAL A 101 -11.40 19.30 5.69
C VAL A 101 -11.02 19.53 4.23
N LEU A 102 -10.01 20.38 3.98
CA LEU A 102 -9.53 20.62 2.61
C LEU A 102 -8.95 19.36 1.99
N MET A 103 -8.16 18.58 2.72
CA MET A 103 -7.62 17.30 2.26
C MET A 103 -8.76 16.35 1.87
N PHE A 104 -9.74 16.14 2.76
CA PHE A 104 -10.91 15.31 2.47
C PHE A 104 -11.66 15.76 1.21
N VAL A 105 -11.93 17.06 1.08
CA VAL A 105 -12.65 17.61 -0.08
C VAL A 105 -11.86 17.42 -1.37
N LEU A 106 -10.55 17.70 -1.37
CA LEU A 106 -9.69 17.52 -2.54
C LEU A 106 -9.60 16.05 -2.95
N ASP A 107 -9.46 15.13 -1.98
CA ASP A 107 -9.43 13.70 -2.26
C ASP A 107 -10.78 13.22 -2.82
N CYS A 108 -11.90 13.68 -2.26
CA CYS A 108 -13.24 13.39 -2.79
C CYS A 108 -13.43 13.92 -4.22
N LEU A 109 -12.91 15.11 -4.53
CA LEU A 109 -12.96 15.66 -5.88
C LEU A 109 -12.17 14.81 -6.88
N MET A 110 -11.01 14.30 -6.47
CA MET A 110 -10.20 13.43 -7.32
C MET A 110 -10.88 12.07 -7.56
N VAL A 111 -11.50 11.49 -6.53
CA VAL A 111 -12.31 10.26 -6.66
C VAL A 111 -13.52 10.49 -7.56
N ALA A 112 -14.22 11.62 -7.40
CA ALA A 112 -15.34 11.99 -8.26
C ALA A 112 -14.90 12.19 -9.71
N TYR A 113 -13.73 12.79 -9.93
CA TYR A 113 -13.14 12.92 -11.26
C TYR A 113 -12.84 11.54 -11.88
N GLY A 114 -12.23 10.61 -11.14
CA GLY A 114 -11.99 9.25 -11.61
C GLY A 114 -13.27 8.52 -12.02
N TRP A 115 -14.33 8.67 -11.23
CA TRP A 115 -15.65 8.10 -11.54
C TRP A 115 -16.28 8.71 -12.81
N VAL A 116 -16.36 10.04 -12.89
CA VAL A 116 -17.04 10.73 -14.01
C VAL A 116 -16.25 10.63 -15.31
N SER A 117 -14.92 10.68 -15.24
CA SER A 117 -14.06 10.59 -16.42
C SER A 117 -13.84 9.15 -16.90
N GLY A 118 -14.23 8.15 -16.12
CA GLY A 118 -14.00 6.73 -16.42
C GLY A 118 -12.58 6.24 -16.17
N HIS A 119 -11.69 7.09 -15.63
CA HIS A 119 -10.32 6.72 -15.26
C HIS A 119 -10.28 6.19 -13.83
N TYR A 120 -10.46 4.88 -13.67
CA TYR A 120 -10.57 4.26 -12.33
C TYR A 120 -9.22 4.15 -11.61
N THR A 121 -8.10 4.36 -12.29
CA THR A 121 -6.74 4.47 -11.72
C THR A 121 -6.67 5.43 -10.53
N TYR A 122 -7.48 6.49 -10.51
CA TYR A 122 -7.56 7.42 -9.37
C TYR A 122 -8.21 6.81 -8.12
N GLY A 123 -8.78 5.61 -8.21
CA GLY A 123 -9.22 4.81 -7.07
C GLY A 123 -8.11 4.55 -6.04
N ARG A 124 -6.84 4.68 -6.42
CA ARG A 124 -5.68 4.68 -5.49
C ARG A 124 -5.83 5.69 -4.34
N ILE A 125 -6.57 6.78 -4.55
CA ILE A 125 -6.77 7.84 -3.56
C ILE A 125 -7.93 7.51 -2.59
N LEU A 126 -8.78 6.52 -2.89
CA LEU A 126 -9.89 6.13 -2.01
C LEU A 126 -9.43 5.85 -0.57
N GLY A 127 -8.31 5.14 -0.38
CA GLY A 127 -7.75 4.93 0.96
C GLY A 127 -7.32 6.23 1.66
N LEU A 128 -6.75 7.18 0.90
CA LEU A 128 -6.31 8.48 1.42
C LEU A 128 -7.49 9.38 1.81
N THR A 129 -8.61 9.33 1.07
CA THR A 129 -9.82 10.09 1.43
C THR A 129 -10.27 9.82 2.87
N LEU A 130 -10.02 8.61 3.38
CA LEU A 130 -10.46 8.20 4.70
C LEU A 130 -9.54 8.68 5.83
N VAL A 131 -8.33 9.13 5.50
CA VAL A 131 -7.32 9.54 6.48
C VAL A 131 -7.79 10.76 7.26
N ALA A 132 -8.32 11.78 6.58
CA ALA A 132 -8.84 12.99 7.22
C ALA A 132 -9.95 12.72 8.27
N PRO A 133 -11.04 12.00 7.95
CA PRO A 133 -12.09 11.71 8.93
C PRO A 133 -11.58 10.83 10.08
N GLN A 134 -10.67 9.88 9.83
CA GLN A 134 -10.08 9.04 10.89
C GLN A 134 -9.22 9.86 11.86
N PHE A 135 -8.39 10.79 11.36
CA PHE A 135 -7.63 11.69 12.22
C PHE A 135 -8.54 12.65 13.00
N ALA A 136 -9.59 13.19 12.37
CA ALA A 136 -10.55 14.04 13.05
C ALA A 136 -11.23 13.29 14.22
N LEU A 137 -11.64 12.04 13.98
CA LEU A 137 -12.19 11.16 15.01
C LEU A 137 -11.19 10.91 16.14
N ALA A 138 -9.96 10.51 15.80
CA ALA A 138 -8.91 10.24 16.78
C ALA A 138 -8.63 11.46 17.68
N VAL A 139 -8.57 12.67 17.11
CA VAL A 139 -8.38 13.91 17.87
C VAL A 139 -9.55 14.17 18.83
N GLU A 140 -10.78 13.93 18.41
CA GLU A 140 -11.96 14.10 19.28
C GLU A 140 -12.00 13.05 20.42
N LEU A 141 -11.55 11.83 20.16
CA LEU A 141 -11.45 10.75 21.15
C LEU A 141 -10.20 10.86 22.05
N ALA A 142 -9.17 11.60 21.66
CA ALA A 142 -7.99 11.84 22.50
C ALA A 142 -8.19 12.96 23.53
N ALA A 143 -9.33 13.64 23.51
CA ALA A 143 -9.59 14.77 24.40
C ALA A 143 -9.67 14.35 25.88
N PRO A 144 -9.25 15.23 26.81
CA PRO A 144 -9.29 14.94 28.23
C PRO A 144 -10.73 14.68 28.70
N ARG A 145 -10.85 13.75 29.66
CA ARG A 145 -12.12 13.42 30.33
C ARG A 145 -12.44 14.45 31.43
N PRO A 146 -13.73 14.59 31.84
CA PRO A 146 -14.90 13.81 31.42
C PRO A 146 -15.45 14.22 30.05
N TRP A 147 -15.95 13.23 29.29
CA TRP A 147 -16.55 13.48 27.98
C TRP A 147 -18.04 13.83 28.07
N PRO A 148 -18.51 14.83 27.29
CA PRO A 148 -19.94 15.05 27.06
C PRO A 148 -20.58 13.84 26.34
N VAL A 149 -21.90 13.71 26.45
CA VAL A 149 -22.67 12.56 25.93
C VAL A 149 -22.35 12.27 24.46
N TRP A 150 -22.32 13.29 23.60
CA TRP A 150 -22.05 13.10 22.17
C TRP A 150 -20.68 12.45 21.89
N ARG A 151 -19.64 12.78 22.68
CA ARG A 151 -18.30 12.16 22.53
C ARG A 151 -18.31 10.71 23.01
N ARG A 152 -19.10 10.39 24.04
CA ARG A 152 -19.28 9.01 24.49
C ARG A 152 -19.98 8.17 23.43
N LEU A 153 -21.04 8.71 22.82
CA LEU A 153 -21.72 8.07 21.69
C LEU A 153 -20.77 7.87 20.51
N LEU A 154 -19.98 8.90 20.16
CA LEU A 154 -18.98 8.81 19.09
C LEU A 154 -17.91 7.75 19.40
N GLY A 155 -17.41 7.68 20.64
CA GLY A 155 -16.45 6.67 21.06
C GLY A 155 -17.04 5.26 21.06
N GLY A 156 -18.30 5.09 21.48
CA GLY A 156 -19.01 3.83 21.42
C GLY A 156 -19.23 3.36 19.97
N ALA A 157 -19.66 4.26 19.09
CA ALA A 157 -19.81 3.97 17.67
C ALA A 157 -18.48 3.62 17.00
N ALA A 158 -17.40 4.33 17.32
CA ALA A 158 -16.06 4.03 16.82
C ALA A 158 -15.56 2.66 17.28
N ALA A 159 -15.75 2.32 18.56
CA ALA A 159 -15.38 1.01 19.10
C ALA A 159 -16.21 -0.12 18.46
N ALA A 160 -17.53 0.07 18.34
CA ALA A 160 -18.41 -0.89 17.68
C ALA A 160 -18.03 -1.09 16.20
N GLY A 161 -17.72 0.00 15.49
CA GLY A 161 -17.24 -0.05 14.10
C GLY A 161 -15.90 -0.76 13.95
N ALA A 162 -14.95 -0.52 14.87
CA ALA A 162 -13.68 -1.22 14.89
C ALA A 162 -13.85 -2.73 15.14
N CYS A 163 -14.71 -3.11 16.09
CA CYS A 163 -15.05 -4.51 16.34
C CYS A 163 -15.74 -5.14 15.13
N ALA A 164 -16.70 -4.45 14.52
CA ALA A 164 -17.37 -4.94 13.32
C ALA A 164 -16.38 -5.15 12.17
N GLY A 165 -15.51 -4.17 11.90
CA GLY A 165 -14.48 -4.28 10.86
C GLY A 165 -13.48 -5.41 11.14
N PHE A 166 -13.09 -5.60 12.39
CA PHE A 166 -12.27 -6.76 12.77
C PHE A 166 -12.99 -8.08 12.48
N LEU A 167 -14.26 -8.19 12.89
CA LEU A 167 -15.05 -9.41 12.73
C LEU A 167 -15.36 -9.73 11.26
N THR A 168 -15.54 -8.71 10.41
CA THR A 168 -15.88 -8.93 8.99
C THR A 168 -14.66 -9.11 8.10
N VAL A 169 -13.53 -8.46 8.41
CA VAL A 169 -12.36 -8.44 7.52
C VAL A 169 -11.22 -9.32 8.01
N GLN A 170 -10.98 -9.38 9.33
CA GLN A 170 -9.77 -9.97 9.90
C GLN A 170 -10.01 -11.23 10.73
N ALA A 171 -11.25 -11.50 11.15
CA ALA A 171 -11.53 -12.62 12.03
C ALA A 171 -11.12 -13.97 11.43
N GLY A 172 -11.27 -14.15 10.12
CA GLY A 172 -10.81 -15.36 9.43
C GLY A 172 -9.30 -15.61 9.55
N ALA A 173 -8.48 -14.58 9.74
CA ALA A 173 -7.04 -14.74 9.91
C ALA A 173 -6.63 -15.10 11.35
N VAL A 174 -7.50 -14.90 12.34
CA VAL A 174 -7.18 -15.04 13.78
C VAL A 174 -8.02 -16.14 14.45
N VAL A 175 -9.23 -16.39 13.94
CA VAL A 175 -10.18 -17.37 14.47
C VAL A 175 -10.17 -18.62 13.57
N PRO A 176 -9.90 -19.82 14.11
CA PRO A 176 -9.66 -21.03 13.29
C PRO A 176 -10.88 -21.52 12.49
N ALA A 177 -12.09 -21.13 12.88
CA ALA A 177 -13.33 -21.61 12.27
C ALA A 177 -14.45 -20.58 12.44
N GLY A 178 -15.51 -20.69 11.63
CA GLY A 178 -16.72 -19.85 11.72
C GLY A 178 -16.65 -18.53 10.95
N PHE A 179 -15.51 -18.19 10.36
CA PHE A 179 -15.32 -17.02 9.49
C PHE A 179 -14.68 -17.46 8.17
N GLU A 180 -14.91 -16.67 7.12
CA GLU A 180 -14.24 -16.85 5.82
C GLU A 180 -12.72 -16.77 6.03
N GLN A 181 -12.04 -17.89 5.77
CA GLN A 181 -10.61 -18.00 6.00
C GLN A 181 -9.85 -17.32 4.85
N PRO A 182 -8.68 -16.70 5.12
CA PRO A 182 -7.86 -16.14 4.07
C PRO A 182 -7.51 -17.22 3.03
N PRO A 183 -7.33 -16.85 1.76
CA PRO A 183 -7.03 -17.80 0.71
C PRO A 183 -5.79 -18.62 1.08
N SER A 184 -5.87 -19.95 0.93
CA SER A 184 -4.72 -20.85 1.11
C SER A 184 -3.78 -20.68 -0.08
N TRP A 185 -2.72 -19.90 0.08
CA TRP A 185 -1.66 -19.80 -0.92
C TRP A 185 -0.87 -21.11 -1.04
N PRO A 186 -0.35 -21.46 -2.24
CA PRO A 186 0.54 -22.60 -2.39
C PRO A 186 1.84 -22.42 -1.58
N ASP A 187 2.30 -23.52 -0.99
CA ASP A 187 3.62 -23.60 -0.36
C ASP A 187 4.72 -23.81 -1.42
N TYR A 188 5.85 -23.13 -1.25
CA TYR A 188 7.02 -23.20 -2.12
C TYR A 188 8.26 -23.80 -1.43
N ALA A 189 8.15 -24.32 -0.21
CA ALA A 189 9.23 -25.03 0.47
C ALA A 189 9.81 -26.19 -0.36
N TRP A 190 8.97 -26.84 -1.19
CA TRP A 190 9.39 -27.91 -2.10
C TRP A 190 10.41 -27.44 -3.14
N ALA A 191 10.33 -26.18 -3.58
CA ALA A 191 11.27 -25.58 -4.51
C ALA A 191 12.44 -24.95 -3.75
N ALA A 192 12.13 -24.20 -2.69
CA ALA A 192 13.11 -23.44 -1.92
C ALA A 192 14.20 -24.31 -1.29
N ARG A 193 13.90 -25.55 -0.89
CA ARG A 193 14.91 -26.49 -0.36
C ARG A 193 16.08 -26.78 -1.33
N HIS A 194 15.91 -26.48 -2.61
CA HIS A 194 16.93 -26.67 -3.65
C HIS A 194 17.68 -25.37 -4.00
N ILE A 195 17.16 -24.21 -3.59
CA ILE A 195 17.65 -22.90 -4.00
C ILE A 195 18.44 -22.28 -2.84
N GLY A 196 19.69 -21.91 -3.09
CA GLY A 196 20.50 -21.24 -2.09
C GLY A 196 19.99 -19.83 -1.76
N PRO A 197 20.22 -19.31 -0.55
CA PRO A 197 19.89 -17.93 -0.20
C PRO A 197 20.52 -16.93 -1.18
N GLY A 198 19.74 -15.98 -1.67
CA GLY A 198 20.18 -14.95 -2.61
C GLY A 198 20.37 -15.42 -4.07
N GLU A 199 20.22 -16.71 -4.37
CA GLU A 199 20.25 -17.19 -5.74
C GLU A 199 19.04 -16.66 -6.54
N VAL A 200 19.28 -16.36 -7.81
CA VAL A 200 18.30 -15.70 -8.66
C VAL A 200 17.42 -16.71 -9.39
N VAL A 201 16.11 -16.49 -9.30
CA VAL A 201 15.05 -17.29 -9.91
C VAL A 201 14.34 -16.47 -10.98
N ILE A 202 14.18 -17.04 -12.17
CA ILE A 202 13.28 -16.54 -13.21
C ILE A 202 11.88 -17.15 -12.98
N ALA A 203 10.86 -16.31 -12.83
CA ALA A 203 9.47 -16.71 -12.67
C ALA A 203 8.53 -15.61 -13.15
N ASP A 204 7.37 -15.98 -13.68
CA ASP A 204 6.26 -15.06 -14.02
C ASP A 204 4.89 -15.55 -13.49
N GLY A 205 4.86 -16.74 -12.87
CA GLY A 205 3.64 -17.28 -12.27
C GLY A 205 3.16 -16.42 -11.11
N TYR A 206 1.86 -16.11 -11.09
CA TYR A 206 1.25 -15.19 -10.11
C TYR A 206 1.63 -15.54 -8.67
N TYR A 207 1.44 -16.78 -8.22
CA TYR A 207 1.79 -17.16 -6.84
C TYR A 207 3.30 -17.22 -6.61
N ALA A 208 4.05 -17.74 -7.59
CA ALA A 208 5.49 -17.92 -7.50
C ALA A 208 6.21 -16.59 -7.26
N VAL A 209 5.92 -15.56 -8.05
CA VAL A 209 6.59 -14.24 -7.94
C VAL A 209 6.25 -13.49 -6.65
N HIS A 210 5.18 -13.87 -5.96
CA HIS A 210 4.78 -13.24 -4.70
C HIS A 210 5.28 -14.01 -3.47
N ALA A 211 5.46 -15.33 -3.57
CA ALA A 211 5.75 -16.18 -2.42
C ALA A 211 7.21 -16.64 -2.34
N ILE A 212 7.87 -16.94 -3.47
CA ILE A 212 9.18 -17.61 -3.44
C ILE A 212 10.26 -16.77 -2.75
N ALA A 213 10.21 -15.43 -2.90
CA ALA A 213 11.18 -14.53 -2.27
C ALA A 213 11.13 -14.57 -0.74
N GLY A 214 9.98 -14.92 -0.15
CA GLY A 214 9.84 -15.13 1.30
C GLY A 214 10.68 -16.28 1.85
N TYR A 215 11.17 -17.17 0.98
CA TYR A 215 12.06 -18.28 1.36
C TYR A 215 13.55 -17.96 1.21
N GLY A 216 13.92 -16.74 0.76
CA GLY A 216 15.32 -16.31 0.60
C GLY A 216 15.88 -16.19 -0.83
N PRO A 217 15.31 -16.82 -1.89
CA PRO A 217 15.71 -16.56 -3.27
C PRO A 217 15.41 -15.12 -3.73
N ASN A 218 16.20 -14.63 -4.68
CA ASN A 218 15.95 -13.36 -5.36
C ASN A 218 15.19 -13.59 -6.68
N LEU A 219 14.30 -12.67 -7.05
CA LEU A 219 13.64 -12.71 -8.36
C LEU A 219 14.46 -11.93 -9.39
N ALA A 220 14.58 -12.47 -10.61
CA ALA A 220 15.21 -11.77 -11.73
C ALA A 220 14.45 -10.50 -12.10
N ALA A 221 13.11 -10.53 -12.03
CA ALA A 221 12.23 -9.38 -12.14
C ALA A 221 11.34 -9.30 -10.88
N PRO A 222 11.40 -8.21 -10.10
CA PRO A 222 10.56 -8.08 -8.92
C PRO A 222 9.07 -7.94 -9.30
N ALA A 223 8.19 -8.55 -8.50
CA ALA A 223 6.74 -8.50 -8.69
C ALA A 223 6.14 -7.11 -8.43
N TRP A 224 6.78 -6.34 -7.54
CA TRP A 224 6.33 -5.03 -7.09
C TRP A 224 7.36 -3.94 -7.43
N PRO A 225 6.94 -2.67 -7.56
CA PRO A 225 7.85 -1.54 -7.55
C PRO A 225 8.75 -1.59 -6.31
N ASP A 226 10.05 -1.50 -6.52
CA ASP A 226 11.05 -1.52 -5.45
C ASP A 226 11.69 -0.14 -5.37
N ALA A 227 11.64 0.48 -4.19
CA ALA A 227 12.26 1.78 -3.96
C ALA A 227 13.79 1.77 -4.06
N ALA A 228 14.43 0.60 -4.22
CA ALA A 228 15.85 0.48 -4.54
C ALA A 228 16.13 0.33 -6.05
N LEU A 229 15.09 0.22 -6.88
CA LEU A 229 15.21 -0.04 -8.31
C LEU A 229 14.52 1.05 -9.14
N ASP A 230 15.25 1.62 -10.09
CA ASP A 230 14.68 2.55 -11.06
C ASP A 230 13.56 1.88 -11.89
N GLU A 231 12.50 2.62 -12.20
CA GLU A 231 11.33 2.05 -12.88
C GLU A 231 11.65 1.55 -14.30
N LYS A 232 12.54 2.23 -15.02
CA LYS A 232 12.98 1.80 -16.37
C LYS A 232 13.77 0.50 -16.29
N GLU A 233 14.58 0.35 -15.24
CA GLU A 233 15.28 -0.89 -14.95
C GLU A 233 14.30 -2.02 -14.65
N ARG A 234 13.30 -1.78 -13.81
CA ARG A 234 12.26 -2.76 -13.47
C ARG A 234 11.51 -3.24 -14.71
N LEU A 235 11.08 -2.31 -15.57
CA LEU A 235 10.38 -2.62 -16.82
C LEU A 235 11.26 -3.44 -17.78
N ARG A 236 12.56 -3.12 -17.86
CA ARG A 236 13.50 -3.91 -18.67
C ARG A 236 13.64 -5.34 -18.13
N ARG A 237 13.76 -5.52 -16.81
CA ARG A 237 13.82 -6.85 -16.19
C ARG A 237 12.56 -7.67 -16.48
N ALA A 238 11.39 -7.05 -16.37
CA ALA A 238 10.12 -7.70 -16.68
C ALA A 238 10.00 -8.08 -18.17
N ALA A 239 10.54 -7.26 -19.08
CA ALA A 239 10.60 -7.59 -20.51
C ALA A 239 11.59 -8.74 -20.78
N ASP A 240 12.76 -8.73 -20.15
CA ASP A 240 13.77 -9.79 -20.29
C ASP A 240 13.26 -11.15 -19.75
N VAL A 241 12.54 -11.16 -18.63
CA VAL A 241 11.91 -12.38 -18.10
C VAL A 241 10.83 -12.91 -19.05
N ARG A 242 9.99 -12.03 -19.60
CA ARG A 242 9.00 -12.42 -20.61
C ARG A 242 9.65 -13.00 -21.86
N ALA A 243 10.70 -12.35 -22.37
CA ALA A 243 11.48 -12.86 -23.49
C ALA A 243 12.10 -14.23 -23.16
N TYR A 244 12.72 -14.38 -21.98
CA TYR A 244 13.28 -15.67 -21.58
C TYR A 244 12.25 -16.80 -21.56
N LEU A 245 11.01 -16.53 -21.13
CA LEU A 245 9.94 -17.52 -21.03
C LEU A 245 9.16 -17.72 -22.33
N ASP A 246 9.36 -16.87 -23.34
CA ASP A 246 8.73 -17.01 -24.65
C ASP A 246 9.15 -18.34 -25.32
N PRO A 247 8.21 -19.19 -25.77
CA PRO A 247 8.54 -20.44 -26.45
C PRO A 247 9.39 -20.27 -27.72
N GLY A 248 9.28 -19.12 -28.40
CA GLY A 248 10.02 -18.78 -29.62
C GLY A 248 11.44 -18.27 -29.36
N SER A 249 11.81 -17.95 -28.11
CA SER A 249 13.14 -17.42 -27.83
C SER A 249 14.24 -18.44 -28.02
N SER A 250 15.27 -17.99 -28.74
CA SER A 250 16.47 -18.74 -29.04
C SER A 250 17.32 -19.00 -27.79
N ARG A 251 18.16 -20.03 -27.85
CA ARG A 251 19.11 -20.35 -26.77
C ARG A 251 20.08 -19.20 -26.48
N ALA A 252 20.44 -18.41 -27.49
CA ALA A 252 21.35 -17.27 -27.33
C ALA A 252 20.70 -16.13 -26.54
N GLU A 253 19.44 -15.82 -26.83
CA GLU A 253 18.64 -14.82 -26.10
C GLU A 253 18.45 -15.22 -24.64
N ARG A 254 18.03 -16.47 -24.41
CA ARG A 254 17.87 -17.03 -23.05
C ARG A 254 19.17 -16.96 -22.27
N ALA A 255 20.29 -17.36 -22.88
CA ALA A 255 21.60 -17.30 -22.24
C ALA A 255 22.05 -15.87 -21.92
N ALA A 256 21.65 -14.86 -22.71
CA ALA A 256 21.95 -13.46 -22.41
C ALA A 256 21.23 -12.98 -21.14
N VAL A 257 19.96 -13.35 -20.97
CA VAL A 257 19.18 -13.05 -19.75
C VAL A 257 19.78 -13.75 -18.53
N VAL A 258 20.10 -15.04 -18.65
CA VAL A 258 20.71 -15.83 -17.58
C VAL A 258 22.03 -15.23 -17.11
N ARG A 259 22.90 -14.82 -18.05
CA ARG A 259 24.17 -14.16 -17.72
C ARG A 259 23.96 -12.80 -17.07
N ARG A 260 23.07 -11.97 -17.61
CA ARG A 260 22.81 -10.61 -17.12
C ARG A 260 22.35 -10.60 -15.67
N TYR A 261 21.49 -11.54 -15.29
CA TYR A 261 20.89 -11.59 -13.95
C TYR A 261 21.50 -12.66 -13.05
N HIS A 262 22.52 -13.38 -13.52
CA HIS A 262 23.11 -14.53 -12.83
C HIS A 262 22.04 -15.54 -12.37
N ALA A 263 21.02 -15.73 -13.20
CA ALA A 263 19.91 -16.63 -12.91
C ALA A 263 20.42 -18.07 -12.81
N ARG A 264 20.04 -18.76 -11.74
CA ARG A 264 20.39 -20.18 -11.52
C ARG A 264 19.20 -21.10 -11.67
N TRP A 265 18.00 -20.56 -11.53
CA TRP A 265 16.76 -21.32 -11.46
C TRP A 265 15.69 -20.69 -12.32
N VAL A 266 14.80 -21.54 -12.82
CA VAL A 266 13.54 -21.13 -13.40
C VAL A 266 12.41 -21.89 -12.73
N LEU A 267 11.36 -21.16 -12.33
CA LEU A 267 10.16 -21.72 -11.74
C LEU A 267 9.00 -21.49 -12.71
N LEU A 268 8.50 -22.59 -13.27
CA LEU A 268 7.56 -22.61 -14.39
C LEU A 268 6.16 -23.00 -13.93
N THR A 269 5.17 -22.33 -14.50
CA THR A 269 3.77 -22.74 -14.40
C THR A 269 3.51 -24.02 -15.20
N PRO A 270 2.42 -24.77 -14.92
CA PRO A 270 2.11 -26.01 -15.64
C PRO A 270 1.90 -25.86 -17.15
N ARG A 271 1.63 -24.63 -17.62
CA ARG A 271 1.38 -24.32 -19.02
C ARG A 271 2.66 -24.00 -19.80
N GLN A 272 3.75 -23.74 -19.10
CA GLN A 272 5.02 -23.36 -19.71
C GLN A 272 5.84 -24.59 -20.06
N ARG A 273 6.54 -24.51 -21.19
CA ARG A 273 7.47 -25.56 -21.61
C ARG A 273 8.81 -25.34 -20.92
N VAL A 274 9.43 -26.43 -20.47
CA VAL A 274 10.79 -26.38 -19.93
C VAL A 274 11.75 -25.99 -21.06
N PRO A 275 12.55 -24.92 -20.90
CA PRO A 275 13.57 -24.55 -21.88
C PRO A 275 14.55 -25.71 -22.10
N GLY A 276 14.99 -25.94 -23.33
CA GLY A 276 15.82 -27.12 -23.67
C GLY A 276 17.17 -27.16 -22.95
N GLU A 277 17.66 -26.01 -22.48
CA GLU A 277 18.87 -25.89 -21.69
C GLU A 277 18.68 -26.13 -20.19
N ALA A 278 17.45 -26.12 -19.69
CA ALA A 278 17.13 -26.23 -18.27
C ALA A 278 16.89 -27.71 -17.88
N VAL A 279 17.39 -28.10 -16.70
CA VAL A 279 17.23 -29.45 -16.18
C VAL A 279 16.19 -29.45 -15.07
N VAL A 280 15.11 -30.20 -15.23
CA VAL A 280 14.07 -30.33 -14.20
C VAL A 280 14.65 -30.95 -12.93
N VAL A 281 14.43 -30.31 -11.79
CA VAL A 281 14.91 -30.76 -10.47
C VAL A 281 13.76 -31.22 -9.60
N ALA A 282 12.64 -30.52 -9.62
CA ALA A 282 11.49 -30.84 -8.80
C ALA A 282 10.18 -30.36 -9.44
N TRP A 283 9.06 -30.91 -8.99
CA TRP A 283 7.72 -30.44 -9.34
C TRP A 283 6.81 -30.39 -8.11
N SER A 284 5.85 -29.48 -8.12
CA SER A 284 4.77 -29.44 -7.15
C SER A 284 3.68 -30.44 -7.51
N ARG A 285 3.37 -31.37 -6.60
CA ARG A 285 2.22 -32.28 -6.79
C ARG A 285 0.87 -31.57 -6.70
N ARG A 286 0.82 -30.41 -6.04
CA ARG A 286 -0.43 -29.66 -5.80
C ARG A 286 -0.74 -28.68 -6.92
N THR A 287 0.27 -27.97 -7.40
CA THR A 287 0.10 -26.91 -8.41
C THR A 287 0.54 -27.34 -9.81
N GLY A 288 1.34 -28.40 -9.94
CA GLY A 288 1.94 -28.83 -11.22
C GLY A 288 3.09 -27.93 -11.68
N GLU A 289 3.50 -26.95 -10.87
CA GLU A 289 4.63 -26.08 -11.17
C GLU A 289 5.95 -26.86 -11.17
N VAL A 290 6.91 -26.41 -11.97
CA VAL A 290 8.18 -27.11 -12.20
C VAL A 290 9.33 -26.19 -11.83
N LEU A 291 10.24 -26.70 -10.98
CA LEU A 291 11.54 -26.08 -10.74
C LEU A 291 12.57 -26.74 -11.65
N ALA A 292 13.24 -25.93 -12.46
CA ALA A 292 14.36 -26.37 -13.27
C ALA A 292 15.61 -25.53 -12.98
N ARG A 293 16.76 -26.20 -13.06
CA ARG A 293 18.08 -25.61 -12.89
C ARG A 293 18.62 -25.17 -14.25
N LEU A 294 19.17 -23.96 -14.27
CA LEU A 294 19.78 -23.39 -15.47
C LEU A 294 21.25 -23.81 -15.57
N PRO A 295 21.79 -23.96 -16.79
CA PRO A 295 23.19 -24.28 -16.97
C PRO A 295 24.01 -23.15 -16.33
N GLY A 296 24.92 -23.54 -15.43
CA GLY A 296 25.67 -22.59 -14.62
C GLY A 296 26.45 -21.63 -15.50
N THR A 297 26.40 -20.35 -15.15
CA THR A 297 27.56 -19.49 -15.35
C THR A 297 28.61 -20.00 -14.36
N THR A 298 29.57 -20.79 -14.85
CA THR A 298 30.81 -21.01 -14.12
C THR A 298 31.36 -19.64 -13.77
N ARG A 299 31.59 -19.39 -12.47
CA ARG A 299 32.44 -18.28 -12.03
C ARG A 299 33.85 -18.52 -12.55
#